data_AF-A0A2E3CQA9-F1
#
_entry.id   AF-A0A2E3CQA9-F1
#
_cell.length_a   1.000
_cell.length_b   1.000
_cell.length_c   1.000
_cell.angle_alpha   90.00
_cell.angle_beta   90.00
_cell.angle_gamma   90.00
#
_symmetry.space_group_name_H-M   'P 1'
#
loop_
_entity.id
_entity.type
_entity.pdbx_description
1 polymer ?
#
loop_
_entity_poly.entity_id
_entity_poly.type
_entity_poly.pdbx_seq_one_letter_code
_entity_poly.pdbx_strand_id
1 'polypeptide(L)'
;MRRIGIDVGGTNTDGALLDGERVIETIKTPTTTDVLGGIRNVLDGLSHRDIDAVVIGTTQFTNAVVQRSNLNRVGFLRIGLPAGRSLPPLSGWPSDLAEAVRSDTFLVRGGIEYDGRPFEELDEQGVIDAAHQFADSGINAVVVAGSFSPIDTRQELRAAELIAEHHPKSQVTVSHRLGQLGLLERENAAGLNACLLELAESVIAAFGAAIDQAGLGSQTRLFLTQNNGTLLQIDEAVKYPVLTFASGPTNSMRGAAALGGVDDGLVVDVGGTTADFGALVSGYPRQANAAVEVGGVRTLFQLPDVLSIGLGGGSRIHTDPLRLGPDSVGQRLVTEALAFGGAVPTLTDAAIATGLLQVDGTSPPDLANAEEVLEYAAKMIADGADRMKLSSLEVPLIAVGGGAFAVSDAMAGITEVIRPIQGDTANAIGAALAEVSGVIDRVFHDMGHDAAVSEAIRLATEDAVASGADPTMVEVIEVEDLPLAYLPGDARRIRVRVVGPLESLHSSNG
;
A
#
# COMPACT_ATOMS: atom_id res chain seq x y z
N MET A 1 -22.72 -2.77 10.71
CA MET A 1 -21.78 -3.82 10.26
C MET A 1 -20.58 -3.73 11.17
N ARG A 2 -20.23 -4.83 11.85
CA ARG A 2 -19.06 -4.90 12.73
C ARG A 2 -17.85 -5.43 11.98
N ARG A 3 -16.74 -4.71 12.10
CA ARG A 3 -15.51 -4.96 11.36
C ARG A 3 -14.33 -4.97 12.32
N ILE A 4 -13.43 -5.93 12.15
CA ILE A 4 -12.12 -5.92 12.81
C ILE A 4 -11.08 -5.48 11.80
N GLY A 5 -10.37 -4.40 12.07
CA GLY A 5 -9.18 -4.00 11.34
C GLY A 5 -7.94 -4.47 12.10
N ILE A 6 -6.96 -5.01 11.38
CA ILE A 6 -5.68 -5.45 11.93
C ILE A 6 -4.58 -4.86 11.06
N ASP A 7 -3.59 -4.21 11.68
CA ASP A 7 -2.40 -3.73 10.97
C ASP A 7 -1.15 -4.42 11.54
N VAL A 8 -0.49 -5.22 10.71
CA VAL A 8 0.74 -5.93 11.10
C VAL A 8 1.94 -5.06 10.76
N GLY A 9 2.32 -4.20 11.71
CA GLY A 9 3.49 -3.34 11.64
C GLY A 9 4.80 -4.03 12.06
N GLY A 10 5.91 -3.31 11.91
CA GLY A 10 7.25 -3.80 12.28
C GLY A 10 7.52 -3.84 13.79
N THR A 11 6.82 -3.02 14.60
CA THR A 11 7.01 -2.97 16.06
C THR A 11 5.83 -3.58 16.82
N ASN A 12 4.61 -3.17 16.46
CA ASN A 12 3.37 -3.65 17.05
C ASN A 12 2.43 -4.17 15.97
N THR A 13 1.58 -5.11 16.37
CA THR A 13 0.38 -5.50 15.65
C THR A 13 -0.81 -4.88 16.36
N ASP A 14 -1.52 -4.02 15.64
CA ASP A 14 -2.62 -3.21 16.15
C ASP A 14 -3.94 -3.80 15.68
N GLY A 15 -4.96 -3.75 16.53
CA GLY A 15 -6.30 -4.23 16.26
C GLY A 15 -7.37 -3.24 16.69
N ALA A 16 -8.45 -3.15 15.91
CA ALA A 16 -9.59 -2.31 16.23
C ALA A 16 -10.90 -3.00 15.83
N LEU A 17 -11.86 -3.05 16.76
CA LEU A 17 -13.23 -3.46 16.49
C LEU A 17 -14.11 -2.22 16.31
N LEU A 18 -14.78 -2.13 15.17
CA LEU A 18 -15.73 -1.06 14.85
C LEU A 18 -17.14 -1.60 14.67
N ASP A 19 -18.15 -0.78 14.98
CA ASP A 19 -19.54 -0.97 14.57
C ASP A 19 -19.98 0.25 13.75
N GLY A 20 -20.09 0.06 12.42
CA GLY A 20 -20.15 1.20 11.49
C GLY A 20 -18.82 1.96 11.55
N GLU A 21 -18.88 3.24 11.88
CA GLU A 21 -17.72 4.12 12.09
C GLU A 21 -17.28 4.20 13.56
N ARG A 22 -18.09 3.65 14.49
CA ARG A 22 -17.83 3.78 15.92
C ARG A 22 -16.77 2.78 16.37
N VAL A 23 -15.66 3.27 16.91
CA VAL A 23 -14.65 2.44 17.58
C VAL A 23 -15.25 1.86 18.87
N ILE A 24 -15.25 0.54 18.99
CA ILE A 24 -15.76 -0.20 20.15
C ILE A 24 -14.61 -0.55 21.09
N GLU A 25 -13.54 -1.08 20.53
CA GLU A 25 -12.41 -1.64 21.26
C GLU A 25 -11.16 -1.55 20.39
N THR A 26 -10.02 -1.29 21.00
CA THR A 26 -8.72 -1.33 20.34
C THR A 26 -7.75 -2.14 21.19
N ILE A 27 -6.79 -2.79 20.53
CA ILE A 27 -5.72 -3.54 21.18
C ILE A 27 -4.41 -3.31 20.45
N LYS A 28 -3.31 -3.31 21.20
CA LYS A 28 -1.96 -3.23 20.70
C LYS A 28 -1.14 -4.34 21.30
N THR A 29 -0.49 -5.13 20.45
CA THR A 29 0.36 -6.24 20.88
C THR A 29 1.73 -6.15 20.23
N PRO A 30 2.83 -6.59 20.87
CA PRO A 30 4.13 -6.64 20.21
C PRO A 30 4.09 -7.53 18.96
N THR A 31 4.69 -7.08 17.85
CA THR A 31 4.78 -7.90 16.64
C THR A 31 5.65 -9.12 16.89
N THR A 32 5.13 -10.29 16.52
CA THR A 32 5.83 -11.57 16.59
C THR A 32 6.51 -11.91 15.27
N THR A 33 7.56 -12.74 15.31
CA THR A 33 8.16 -13.30 14.08
C THR A 33 7.18 -14.19 13.32
N ASP A 34 6.25 -14.83 14.03
CA ASP A 34 5.08 -15.49 13.46
C ASP A 34 3.94 -14.48 13.32
N VAL A 35 3.73 -13.92 12.12
CA VAL A 35 2.65 -12.94 11.86
C VAL A 35 1.27 -13.51 12.20
N LEU A 36 1.07 -14.82 12.04
CA LEU A 36 -0.19 -15.49 12.37
C LEU A 36 -0.44 -15.52 13.87
N GLY A 37 0.63 -15.70 14.66
CA GLY A 37 0.61 -15.51 16.10
C GLY A 37 0.17 -14.10 16.47
N GLY A 38 0.70 -13.07 15.80
CA GLY A 38 0.35 -11.66 16.03
C GLY A 38 -1.12 -11.39 15.75
N ILE A 39 -1.63 -11.86 14.61
CA ILE A 39 -3.05 -11.73 14.26
C ILE A 39 -3.94 -12.45 15.28
N ARG A 40 -3.58 -13.67 15.69
CA ARG A 40 -4.34 -14.42 16.71
C ARG A 40 -4.36 -13.71 18.06
N ASN A 41 -3.23 -13.17 18.50
CA ASN A 41 -3.16 -12.42 19.76
C ASN A 41 -4.09 -11.20 19.74
N VAL A 42 -4.18 -10.50 18.60
CA VAL A 42 -5.12 -9.39 18.42
C VAL A 42 -6.55 -9.88 18.44
N LEU A 43 -6.86 -10.95 17.70
CA LEU A 43 -8.20 -11.54 17.68
C LEU A 43 -8.60 -11.96 19.10
N ASP A 44 -7.86 -12.83 19.77
CA ASP A 44 -8.17 -13.36 21.11
C ASP A 44 -8.34 -12.25 22.18
N GLY A 45 -7.72 -11.08 21.96
CA GLY A 45 -7.83 -9.92 22.83
C GLY A 45 -9.02 -9.00 22.55
N LEU A 46 -9.74 -9.19 21.44
CA LEU A 46 -10.94 -8.42 21.08
C LEU A 46 -12.22 -9.22 21.30
N SER A 47 -13.32 -8.51 21.51
CA SER A 47 -14.64 -9.13 21.65
C SER A 47 -15.19 -9.70 20.33
N HIS A 48 -15.51 -11.00 20.30
CA HIS A 48 -15.88 -11.77 19.09
C HIS A 48 -17.39 -11.95 18.85
N ARG A 49 -18.20 -10.89 18.85
CA ARG A 49 -19.64 -11.05 18.59
C ARG A 49 -20.07 -10.37 17.30
N ASP A 50 -20.72 -11.17 16.45
CA ASP A 50 -21.36 -10.72 15.21
C ASP A 50 -20.39 -9.99 14.28
N ILE A 51 -19.21 -10.58 14.01
CA ILE A 51 -18.18 -9.98 13.17
C ILE A 51 -18.47 -10.28 11.70
N ASP A 52 -18.80 -9.23 10.93
CA ASP A 52 -19.12 -9.33 9.51
C ASP A 52 -17.85 -9.48 8.65
N ALA A 53 -16.78 -8.77 9.02
CA ALA A 53 -15.53 -8.79 8.27
C ALA A 53 -14.28 -8.56 9.12
N VAL A 54 -13.17 -9.14 8.66
CA VAL A 54 -11.81 -8.86 9.13
C VAL A 54 -11.02 -8.26 7.97
N VAL A 55 -10.37 -7.12 8.21
CA VAL A 55 -9.55 -6.40 7.22
C VAL A 55 -8.12 -6.34 7.72
N ILE A 56 -7.17 -6.80 6.91
CA ILE A 56 -5.76 -6.92 7.31
C ILE A 56 -4.86 -6.03 6.45
N GLY A 57 -4.18 -5.09 7.09
CA GLY A 57 -2.98 -4.42 6.57
C GLY A 57 -1.73 -5.25 6.87
N THR A 58 -0.84 -5.39 5.88
CA THR A 58 0.38 -6.20 6.03
C THR A 58 1.56 -5.64 5.26
N THR A 59 2.71 -5.61 5.91
CA THR A 59 3.99 -5.20 5.32
C THR A 59 4.80 -6.39 4.78
N GLN A 60 4.30 -7.63 4.89
CA GLN A 60 5.06 -8.84 4.56
C GLN A 60 5.58 -8.86 3.11
N PHE A 61 4.77 -8.43 2.15
CA PHE A 61 5.16 -8.46 0.73
C PHE A 61 6.25 -7.42 0.41
N THR A 62 6.11 -6.20 0.92
CA THR A 62 7.16 -5.17 0.81
C THR A 62 8.45 -5.63 1.47
N ASN A 63 8.36 -6.23 2.66
CA ASN A 63 9.51 -6.75 3.39
C ASN A 63 10.21 -7.89 2.63
N ALA A 64 9.47 -8.79 1.96
CA ALA A 64 10.05 -9.85 1.15
C ALA A 64 10.91 -9.29 0.00
N VAL A 65 10.43 -8.26 -0.70
CA VAL A 65 11.22 -7.57 -1.75
C VAL A 65 12.44 -6.86 -1.13
N VAL A 66 12.25 -6.13 -0.04
CA VAL A 66 13.33 -5.40 0.64
C VAL A 66 14.35 -6.35 1.29
N GLN A 67 14.00 -7.59 1.63
CA GLN A 67 14.91 -8.57 2.23
C GLN A 67 15.40 -9.61 1.23
N ARG A 68 14.89 -9.60 -0.01
CA ARG A 68 15.23 -10.55 -1.08
C ARG A 68 14.91 -11.99 -0.64
N SER A 69 13.82 -12.16 0.10
CA SER A 69 13.45 -13.42 0.76
C SER A 69 12.13 -13.96 0.22
N ASN A 70 12.05 -15.29 0.04
CA ASN A 70 10.86 -15.99 -0.44
C ASN A 70 10.30 -15.43 -1.76
N LEU A 71 11.21 -15.08 -2.69
CA LEU A 71 10.85 -14.54 -4.00
C LEU A 71 10.90 -15.65 -5.06
N ASN A 72 9.88 -15.68 -5.91
CA ASN A 72 9.86 -16.54 -7.09
C ASN A 72 10.91 -16.07 -8.11
N ARG A 73 11.46 -17.03 -8.84
CA ARG A 73 12.07 -16.75 -10.14
C ARG A 73 10.97 -16.44 -11.16
N VAL A 74 11.17 -15.39 -11.95
CA VAL A 74 10.17 -14.83 -12.85
C VAL A 74 10.62 -14.94 -14.31
N GLY A 75 9.78 -15.55 -15.14
CA GLY A 75 9.92 -15.54 -16.59
C GLY A 75 9.34 -14.26 -17.18
N PHE A 76 10.05 -13.61 -18.09
CA PHE A 76 9.57 -12.38 -18.73
C PHE A 76 9.27 -12.60 -20.21
N LEU A 77 8.06 -12.31 -20.64
CA LEU A 77 7.67 -12.24 -22.04
C LEU A 77 7.31 -10.80 -22.41
N ARG A 78 8.14 -10.17 -23.24
CA ARG A 78 7.88 -8.82 -23.75
C ARG A 78 7.38 -8.87 -25.20
N ILE A 79 6.25 -8.21 -25.44
CA ILE A 79 5.66 -8.01 -26.76
C ILE A 79 6.05 -6.62 -27.26
N GLY A 80 6.90 -6.56 -28.28
CA GLY A 80 7.35 -5.27 -28.80
C GLY A 80 8.45 -5.30 -29.85
N LEU A 81 8.84 -6.46 -30.37
CA LEU A 81 9.80 -6.51 -31.47
C LEU A 81 9.18 -5.96 -32.77
N PRO A 82 10.00 -5.33 -33.64
CA PRO A 82 11.45 -5.10 -33.49
C PRO A 82 11.86 -3.91 -32.59
N ALA A 83 10.95 -2.99 -32.25
CA ALA A 83 11.28 -1.72 -31.59
C ALA A 83 11.79 -1.87 -30.13
N GLY A 84 11.27 -2.85 -29.39
CA GLY A 84 11.50 -3.06 -27.96
C GLY A 84 12.80 -3.77 -27.58
N ARG A 85 13.76 -3.94 -28.51
CA ARG A 85 14.97 -4.77 -28.32
C ARG A 85 16.05 -4.11 -27.45
N SER A 86 16.08 -2.78 -27.36
CA SER A 86 17.24 -2.03 -26.85
C SER A 86 17.50 -2.20 -25.35
N LEU A 87 16.47 -2.39 -24.53
CA LEU A 87 16.58 -2.56 -23.08
C LEU A 87 15.89 -3.86 -22.67
N PRO A 88 16.60 -4.84 -22.07
CA PRO A 88 15.95 -6.06 -21.61
C PRO A 88 15.08 -5.81 -20.36
N PRO A 89 14.16 -6.73 -20.03
CA PRO A 89 13.55 -6.79 -18.71
C PRO A 89 14.56 -6.76 -17.57
N LEU A 90 14.11 -6.27 -16.40
CA LEU A 90 14.93 -6.01 -15.21
C LEU A 90 15.98 -4.89 -15.36
N SER A 91 15.91 -4.09 -16.43
CA SER A 91 16.77 -2.91 -16.59
C SER A 91 16.54 -1.90 -15.47
N GLY A 92 17.61 -1.50 -14.78
CA GLY A 92 17.56 -0.55 -13.67
C GLY A 92 17.23 -1.17 -12.31
N TRP A 93 17.05 -2.50 -12.22
CA TRP A 93 16.90 -3.18 -10.94
C TRP A 93 18.26 -3.27 -10.20
N PRO A 94 18.27 -3.24 -8.86
CA PRO A 94 19.45 -3.59 -8.07
C PRO A 94 19.94 -4.99 -8.44
N SER A 95 21.26 -5.17 -8.54
CA SER A 95 21.84 -6.41 -9.07
C SER A 95 21.50 -7.64 -8.22
N ASP A 96 21.47 -7.49 -6.90
CA ASP A 96 21.11 -8.53 -5.93
C ASP A 96 19.65 -8.99 -6.09
N LEU A 97 18.72 -8.04 -6.20
CA LEU A 97 17.31 -8.35 -6.40
C LEU A 97 17.06 -8.93 -7.80
N ALA A 98 17.71 -8.36 -8.83
CA ALA A 98 17.61 -8.87 -10.19
C ALA A 98 18.11 -10.32 -10.28
N GLU A 99 19.23 -10.65 -9.62
CA GLU A 99 19.75 -12.02 -9.57
C GLU A 99 18.81 -12.98 -8.84
N ALA A 100 18.20 -12.54 -7.73
CA ALA A 100 17.25 -13.34 -6.96
C ALA A 100 15.99 -13.73 -7.77
N VAL A 101 15.50 -12.84 -8.63
CA VAL A 101 14.25 -13.07 -9.39
C VAL A 101 14.45 -13.54 -10.82
N ARG A 102 15.64 -13.37 -11.42
CA ARG A 102 15.81 -13.55 -12.87
C ARG A 102 15.59 -15.00 -13.31
N SER A 103 14.86 -15.13 -14.41
CA SER A 103 14.75 -16.37 -15.18
C SER A 103 14.84 -16.11 -16.68
N ASP A 104 14.31 -17.05 -17.46
CA ASP A 104 14.19 -16.97 -18.91
C ASP A 104 13.44 -15.70 -19.32
N THR A 105 13.92 -15.09 -20.40
CA THR A 105 13.38 -13.84 -20.91
C THR A 105 13.25 -13.95 -22.42
N PHE A 106 12.04 -13.72 -22.91
CA PHE A 106 11.69 -13.80 -24.32
C PHE A 106 11.10 -12.49 -24.80
N LEU A 107 11.50 -12.09 -26.01
CA LEU A 107 10.93 -10.95 -26.71
C LEU A 107 10.26 -11.49 -27.98
N VAL A 108 9.00 -11.14 -28.20
CA VAL A 108 8.21 -11.55 -29.36
C VAL A 108 7.75 -10.35 -30.19
N ARG A 109 7.41 -10.61 -31.46
CA ARG A 109 6.83 -9.58 -32.34
C ARG A 109 5.41 -9.24 -31.90
N GLY A 110 5.02 -8.00 -32.17
CA GLY A 110 3.78 -7.40 -31.71
C GLY A 110 4.04 -6.03 -31.11
N GLY A 111 3.04 -5.51 -30.42
CA GLY A 111 3.03 -4.22 -29.79
C GLY A 111 1.89 -3.36 -30.32
N ILE A 112 1.48 -2.41 -29.51
CA ILE A 112 0.46 -1.42 -29.84
C ILE A 112 1.14 -0.07 -30.01
N GLU A 113 0.63 0.75 -30.92
CA GLU A 113 1.03 2.15 -31.08
C GLU A 113 0.35 3.05 -30.04
N TYR A 114 0.85 4.28 -29.88
CA TYR A 114 0.27 5.26 -28.97
C TYR A 114 -1.21 5.58 -29.24
N ASP A 115 -1.73 5.25 -30.43
CA ASP A 115 -3.13 5.44 -30.84
C ASP A 115 -4.00 4.18 -30.80
N GLY A 116 -3.50 3.10 -30.18
CA GLY A 116 -4.23 1.84 -30.00
C GLY A 116 -4.21 0.91 -31.22
N ARG A 117 -3.67 1.34 -32.37
CA ARG A 117 -3.49 0.45 -33.53
C ARG A 117 -2.36 -0.56 -33.26
N PRO A 118 -2.46 -1.80 -33.76
CA PRO A 118 -1.33 -2.73 -33.72
C PRO A 118 -0.14 -2.15 -34.50
N PHE A 119 1.03 -2.10 -33.84
CA PHE A 119 2.30 -1.84 -34.51
C PHE A 119 2.69 -3.04 -35.38
N GLU A 120 2.53 -4.24 -34.80
CA GLU A 120 2.66 -5.53 -35.48
C GLU A 120 1.62 -6.51 -34.88
N GLU A 121 1.22 -7.51 -35.66
CA GLU A 121 0.41 -8.62 -35.16
C GLU A 121 1.19 -9.44 -34.13
N LEU A 122 0.49 -10.02 -33.15
CA LEU A 122 1.11 -10.84 -32.11
C LEU A 122 1.70 -12.12 -32.73
N ASP A 123 2.96 -12.40 -32.44
CA ASP A 123 3.61 -13.67 -32.81
C ASP A 123 3.17 -14.81 -31.88
N GLU A 124 1.96 -15.33 -32.09
CA GLU A 124 1.38 -16.37 -31.23
C GLU A 124 2.26 -17.61 -31.11
N GLN A 125 2.92 -18.04 -32.20
CA GLN A 125 3.84 -19.17 -32.15
C GLN A 125 5.05 -18.87 -31.24
N GLY A 126 5.60 -17.66 -31.31
CA GLY A 126 6.67 -17.22 -30.42
C GLY A 126 6.24 -17.20 -28.94
N VAL A 127 4.98 -16.87 -28.65
CA VAL A 127 4.40 -16.95 -27.30
C VAL A 127 4.29 -18.40 -26.84
N ILE A 128 3.78 -19.30 -27.69
CA ILE A 128 3.66 -20.74 -27.39
C ILE A 128 5.03 -21.36 -27.12
N ASP A 129 6.02 -21.03 -27.95
CA ASP A 129 7.38 -21.53 -27.78
C ASP A 129 7.98 -21.04 -26.45
N ALA A 130 7.77 -19.77 -26.09
CA ALA A 130 8.18 -19.23 -24.80
C ALA A 130 7.47 -19.93 -23.62
N ALA A 131 6.17 -20.23 -23.76
CA ALA A 131 5.40 -20.95 -22.74
C ALA A 131 5.96 -22.35 -22.47
N HIS A 132 6.30 -23.10 -23.53
CA HIS A 132 6.96 -24.40 -23.40
C HIS A 132 8.33 -24.28 -22.71
N GLN A 133 9.14 -23.28 -23.08
CA GLN A 133 10.44 -23.06 -22.43
C GLN A 133 10.29 -22.72 -20.94
N PHE A 134 9.32 -21.88 -20.57
CA PHE A 134 9.03 -21.62 -19.15
C PHE A 134 8.63 -22.90 -18.41
N ALA A 135 7.78 -23.74 -19.02
CA ALA A 135 7.38 -25.02 -18.43
C ALA A 135 8.57 -25.98 -18.25
N ASP A 136 9.41 -26.11 -19.28
CA ASP A 136 10.61 -26.97 -19.26
C ASP A 136 11.63 -26.51 -18.20
N SER A 137 11.75 -25.20 -18.00
CA SER A 137 12.59 -24.59 -16.95
C SER A 137 11.94 -24.56 -15.56
N GLY A 138 10.69 -25.03 -15.42
CA GLY A 138 9.95 -25.05 -14.15
C GLY A 138 9.54 -23.66 -13.63
N ILE A 139 9.38 -22.68 -14.51
CA ILE A 139 9.08 -21.29 -14.17
C ILE A 139 7.58 -21.07 -14.18
N ASN A 140 6.96 -20.98 -13.01
CA ASN A 140 5.52 -20.81 -12.89
C ASN A 140 5.11 -19.33 -12.86
N ALA A 141 5.91 -18.44 -12.27
CA ALA A 141 5.63 -17.01 -12.27
C ALA A 141 6.07 -16.38 -13.60
N VAL A 142 5.12 -15.87 -14.39
CA VAL A 142 5.39 -15.31 -15.73
C VAL A 142 4.82 -13.90 -15.84
N VAL A 143 5.60 -12.99 -16.40
CA VAL A 143 5.18 -11.61 -16.72
C VAL A 143 4.96 -11.47 -18.21
N VAL A 144 3.86 -10.83 -18.59
CA VAL A 144 3.59 -10.40 -19.97
C VAL A 144 3.52 -8.88 -20.02
N ALA A 145 4.40 -8.25 -20.82
CA ALA A 145 4.42 -6.80 -20.98
C ALA A 145 4.45 -6.39 -22.46
N GLY A 146 3.45 -5.63 -22.89
CA GLY A 146 3.34 -5.09 -24.25
C GLY A 146 3.53 -3.58 -24.34
N SER A 147 4.15 -3.08 -25.40
CA SER A 147 4.17 -1.63 -25.68
C SER A 147 2.73 -1.09 -25.76
N PHE A 148 2.46 0.02 -25.06
CA PHE A 148 1.15 0.69 -25.00
C PHE A 148 -0.06 -0.19 -24.60
N SER A 149 0.18 -1.30 -23.88
CA SER A 149 -0.89 -2.18 -23.41
C SER A 149 -1.97 -1.57 -22.50
N PRO A 150 -1.74 -0.47 -21.74
CA PRO A 150 -2.83 0.23 -21.05
C PRO A 150 -3.83 0.90 -22.00
N ILE A 151 -3.43 1.19 -23.24
CA ILE A 151 -4.33 1.74 -24.28
C ILE A 151 -5.15 0.60 -24.88
N ASP A 152 -4.49 -0.51 -25.20
CA ASP A 152 -5.13 -1.71 -25.75
C ASP A 152 -4.52 -2.99 -25.17
N THR A 153 -5.34 -3.72 -24.43
CA THR A 153 -4.91 -4.89 -23.67
C THR A 153 -4.92 -6.18 -24.47
N ARG A 154 -5.43 -6.18 -25.72
CA ARG A 154 -5.76 -7.42 -26.47
C ARG A 154 -4.56 -8.35 -26.64
N GLN A 155 -3.38 -7.80 -26.97
CA GLN A 155 -2.19 -8.63 -27.18
C GLN A 155 -1.64 -9.22 -25.87
N GLU A 156 -1.68 -8.48 -24.75
CA GLU A 156 -1.27 -9.06 -23.46
C GLU A 156 -2.22 -10.15 -22.99
N LEU A 157 -3.53 -9.93 -23.12
CA LEU A 157 -4.54 -10.92 -22.76
C LEU A 157 -4.42 -12.18 -23.61
N ARG A 158 -4.27 -12.04 -24.93
CA ARG A 158 -4.08 -13.17 -25.83
C ARG A 158 -2.80 -13.95 -25.53
N ALA A 159 -1.71 -13.26 -25.23
CA ALA A 159 -0.48 -13.93 -24.84
C ALA A 159 -0.62 -14.67 -23.49
N ALA A 160 -1.32 -14.08 -22.52
CA ALA A 160 -1.58 -14.73 -21.24
C ALA A 160 -2.45 -15.99 -21.39
N GLU A 161 -3.48 -15.96 -22.25
CA GLU A 161 -4.29 -17.14 -22.61
C GLU A 161 -3.42 -18.27 -23.17
N LEU A 162 -2.59 -17.97 -24.18
CA LEU A 162 -1.70 -18.94 -24.81
C LEU A 162 -0.70 -19.55 -23.81
N ILE A 163 -0.14 -18.74 -22.92
CA ILE A 163 0.76 -19.23 -21.86
C ILE A 163 0.00 -20.15 -20.91
N ALA A 164 -1.21 -19.79 -20.48
CA ALA A 164 -2.01 -20.65 -19.60
C ALA A 164 -2.43 -21.96 -20.26
N GLU A 165 -2.75 -21.96 -21.56
CA GLU A 165 -3.10 -23.16 -22.33
C GLU A 165 -1.91 -24.14 -22.45
N HIS A 166 -0.70 -23.61 -22.70
CA HIS A 166 0.50 -24.42 -22.97
C HIS A 166 1.38 -24.65 -21.73
N HIS A 167 1.17 -23.89 -20.66
CA HIS A 167 1.78 -24.05 -19.35
C HIS A 167 0.72 -23.86 -18.25
N PRO A 168 -0.12 -24.88 -17.98
CA PRO A 168 -1.27 -24.75 -17.06
C PRO A 168 -0.92 -24.50 -15.59
N LYS A 169 0.35 -24.63 -15.20
CA LYS A 169 0.83 -24.30 -13.85
C LYS A 169 1.30 -22.85 -13.74
N SER A 170 1.36 -22.11 -14.86
CA SER A 170 1.78 -20.73 -14.84
C SER A 170 0.79 -19.85 -14.09
N GLN A 171 1.34 -18.85 -13.42
CA GLN A 171 0.63 -17.71 -12.88
C GLN A 171 1.09 -16.48 -13.65
N VAL A 172 0.23 -16.00 -14.55
CA VAL A 172 0.58 -14.95 -15.49
C VAL A 172 0.18 -13.58 -14.94
N THR A 173 1.15 -12.71 -14.71
CA THR A 173 0.94 -11.29 -14.41
C THR A 173 0.99 -10.48 -15.70
N VAL A 174 -0.14 -9.91 -16.11
CA VAL A 174 -0.25 -8.98 -17.24
C VAL A 174 0.05 -7.55 -16.78
N SER A 175 0.93 -6.86 -17.50
CA SER A 175 1.47 -5.59 -17.04
C SER A 175 0.46 -4.45 -17.07
N HIS A 176 -0.53 -4.44 -17.99
CA HIS A 176 -1.53 -3.37 -18.07
C HIS A 176 -2.36 -3.17 -16.80
N ARG A 177 -2.44 -4.18 -15.91
CA ARG A 177 -3.11 -4.10 -14.61
C ARG A 177 -2.30 -3.35 -13.54
N LEU A 178 -0.98 -3.24 -13.72
CA LEU A 178 -0.02 -2.85 -12.68
C LEU A 178 0.81 -1.62 -13.05
N GLY A 179 0.20 -0.63 -13.70
CA GLY A 179 0.84 0.67 -13.88
C GLY A 179 0.33 1.44 -15.08
N GLN A 180 0.85 2.66 -15.20
CA GLN A 180 0.43 3.61 -16.23
C GLN A 180 1.24 3.46 -17.54
N LEU A 181 1.24 4.52 -18.35
CA LEU A 181 2.14 4.66 -19.51
C LEU A 181 3.61 4.65 -19.05
N GLY A 182 4.42 3.81 -19.69
CA GLY A 182 5.81 3.54 -19.30
C GLY A 182 6.07 2.04 -19.31
N LEU A 183 6.74 1.55 -20.36
CA LEU A 183 6.95 0.10 -20.54
C LEU A 183 7.80 -0.49 -19.42
N LEU A 184 8.92 0.15 -19.07
CA LEU A 184 9.85 -0.38 -18.07
C LEU A 184 9.25 -0.34 -16.68
N GLU A 185 8.68 0.78 -16.26
CA GLU A 185 8.12 0.94 -14.93
C GLU A 185 6.96 -0.02 -14.68
N ARG A 186 6.15 -0.30 -15.71
CA ARG A 186 5.03 -1.23 -15.64
C ARG A 186 5.48 -2.69 -15.70
N GLU A 187 6.45 -3.02 -16.54
CA GLU A 187 7.07 -4.35 -16.56
C GLU A 187 7.79 -4.64 -15.23
N ASN A 188 8.42 -3.63 -14.63
CA ASN A 188 9.04 -3.71 -13.31
C ASN A 188 8.01 -4.01 -12.22
N ALA A 189 6.88 -3.30 -12.22
CA ALA A 189 5.78 -3.55 -11.29
C ALA A 189 5.21 -4.96 -11.44
N ALA A 190 5.01 -5.42 -12.68
CA ALA A 190 4.59 -6.79 -12.96
C ALA A 190 5.63 -7.83 -12.49
N GLY A 191 6.92 -7.54 -12.65
CA GLY A 191 8.00 -8.37 -12.13
C GLY A 191 8.01 -8.48 -10.60
N LEU A 192 7.83 -7.36 -9.89
CA LEU A 192 7.71 -7.34 -8.43
C LEU A 192 6.48 -8.12 -7.96
N ASN A 193 5.36 -8.02 -8.68
CA ASN A 193 4.17 -8.78 -8.37
C ASN A 193 4.38 -10.29 -8.57
N ALA A 194 4.90 -10.68 -9.73
CA ALA A 194 5.11 -12.07 -10.09
C ALA A 194 6.10 -12.77 -9.14
N CYS A 195 7.10 -12.05 -8.61
CA CYS A 195 8.04 -12.62 -7.65
C CYS A 195 7.43 -12.91 -6.28
N LEU A 196 6.20 -12.46 -6.00
CA LEU A 196 5.55 -12.59 -4.69
C LEU A 196 4.39 -13.59 -4.66
N LEU A 197 4.01 -14.20 -5.78
CA LEU A 197 2.75 -14.93 -5.88
C LEU A 197 2.66 -16.15 -4.93
N GLU A 198 3.72 -16.94 -4.80
CA GLU A 198 3.72 -18.10 -3.87
C GLU A 198 3.69 -17.64 -2.40
N LEU A 199 4.37 -16.54 -2.09
CA LEU A 199 4.29 -15.92 -0.77
C LEU A 199 2.86 -15.43 -0.48
N ALA A 200 2.19 -14.82 -1.47
CA ALA A 200 0.82 -14.35 -1.34
C ALA A 200 -0.16 -15.49 -1.04
N GLU A 201 -0.07 -16.59 -1.78
CA GLU A 201 -0.89 -17.79 -1.53
C GLU A 201 -0.71 -18.30 -0.09
N SER A 202 0.53 -18.47 0.35
CA SER A 202 0.82 -19.02 1.69
C SER A 202 0.38 -18.07 2.83
N VAL A 203 0.66 -16.78 2.70
CA VAL A 203 0.33 -15.76 3.72
C VAL A 203 -1.18 -15.59 3.83
N ILE A 204 -1.89 -15.48 2.70
CA ILE A 204 -3.33 -15.22 2.72
C ILE A 204 -4.11 -16.46 3.18
N ALA A 205 -3.70 -17.67 2.77
CA ALA A 205 -4.28 -18.91 3.31
C ALA A 205 -4.13 -18.99 4.83
N ALA A 206 -2.98 -18.55 5.34
CA ALA A 206 -2.70 -18.55 6.75
C ALA A 206 -3.53 -17.50 7.54
N PHE A 207 -3.82 -16.33 6.94
CA PHE A 207 -4.78 -15.38 7.52
C PHE A 207 -6.18 -15.98 7.66
N GLY A 208 -6.67 -16.67 6.63
CA GLY A 208 -7.94 -17.40 6.70
C GLY A 208 -7.96 -18.42 7.84
N ALA A 209 -6.89 -19.21 7.97
CA ALA A 209 -6.76 -20.19 9.04
C ALA A 209 -6.73 -19.56 10.45
N ALA A 210 -6.15 -18.37 10.61
CA ALA A 210 -6.14 -17.65 11.88
C ALA A 210 -7.56 -17.19 12.28
N ILE A 211 -8.34 -16.70 11.31
CA ILE A 211 -9.75 -16.30 11.52
C ILE A 211 -10.62 -17.50 11.89
N ASP A 212 -10.45 -18.62 11.20
CA ASP A 212 -11.18 -19.87 11.49
C ASP A 212 -10.87 -20.39 12.90
N GLN A 213 -9.59 -20.35 13.30
CA GLN A 213 -9.15 -20.77 14.63
C GLN A 213 -9.68 -19.86 15.76
N ALA A 214 -9.83 -18.56 15.49
CA ALA A 214 -10.44 -17.61 16.43
C ALA A 214 -11.97 -17.82 16.58
N GLY A 215 -12.58 -18.70 15.77
CA GLY A 215 -13.99 -19.05 15.89
C GLY A 215 -14.95 -17.95 15.43
N LEU A 216 -14.49 -17.02 14.57
CA LEU A 216 -15.31 -15.94 14.01
C LEU A 216 -16.43 -16.46 13.08
N GLY A 217 -16.30 -17.70 12.61
CA GLY A 217 -17.32 -18.42 11.87
C GLY A 217 -17.19 -18.28 10.36
N SER A 218 -17.81 -19.19 9.61
CA SER A 218 -17.66 -19.31 8.15
C SER A 218 -18.30 -18.18 7.34
N GLN A 219 -19.00 -17.24 7.99
CA GLN A 219 -19.65 -16.09 7.34
C GLN A 219 -18.82 -14.81 7.41
N THR A 220 -17.76 -14.78 8.24
CA THR A 220 -16.88 -13.62 8.35
C THR A 220 -16.02 -13.50 7.10
N ARG A 221 -16.13 -12.36 6.43
CA ARG A 221 -15.37 -12.07 5.20
C ARG A 221 -13.97 -11.59 5.56
N LEU A 222 -12.96 -12.02 4.81
CA LEU A 222 -11.59 -11.56 4.96
C LEU A 222 -11.22 -10.64 3.79
N PHE A 223 -10.55 -9.52 4.08
CA PHE A 223 -10.04 -8.57 3.11
C PHE A 223 -8.63 -8.13 3.47
N LEU A 224 -7.90 -7.60 2.49
CA LEU A 224 -6.68 -6.83 2.72
C LEU A 224 -6.92 -5.34 2.44
N THR A 225 -6.02 -4.47 2.89
CA THR A 225 -6.03 -3.06 2.46
C THR A 225 -5.06 -2.80 1.32
N GLN A 226 -5.49 -1.93 0.39
CA GLN A 226 -4.75 -1.52 -0.79
C GLN A 226 -3.89 -0.28 -0.52
N ASN A 227 -2.95 -0.01 -1.44
CA ASN A 227 -2.08 1.16 -1.47
C ASN A 227 -2.81 2.52 -1.56
N ASN A 228 -4.12 2.54 -1.79
CA ASN A 228 -4.93 3.74 -1.86
C ASN A 228 -5.87 3.89 -0.65
N GLY A 229 -5.77 3.01 0.36
CA GLY A 229 -6.62 3.01 1.56
C GLY A 229 -7.98 2.33 1.40
N THR A 230 -8.19 1.53 0.35
CA THR A 230 -9.45 0.81 0.06
C THR A 230 -9.30 -0.71 0.27
N LEU A 231 -10.40 -1.45 0.20
CA LEU A 231 -10.43 -2.90 0.39
C LEU A 231 -9.95 -3.65 -0.85
N LEU A 232 -9.21 -4.74 -0.63
CA LEU A 232 -8.82 -5.73 -1.63
C LEU A 232 -9.44 -7.08 -1.28
N GLN A 233 -10.12 -7.67 -2.26
CA GLN A 233 -10.61 -9.04 -2.16
C GLN A 233 -9.45 -10.04 -2.15
N ILE A 234 -9.66 -11.19 -1.52
CA ILE A 234 -8.62 -12.21 -1.35
C ILE A 234 -8.18 -12.84 -2.67
N ASP A 235 -9.12 -13.07 -3.57
CA ASP A 235 -8.84 -13.62 -4.90
C ASP A 235 -7.99 -12.68 -5.76
N GLU A 236 -8.20 -11.37 -5.63
CA GLU A 236 -7.36 -10.36 -6.27
C GLU A 236 -6.02 -10.18 -5.53
N ALA A 237 -6.00 -10.23 -4.19
CA ALA A 237 -4.77 -10.11 -3.41
C ALA A 237 -3.76 -11.23 -3.66
N VAL A 238 -4.23 -12.45 -3.95
CA VAL A 238 -3.37 -13.58 -4.33
C VAL A 238 -2.73 -13.36 -5.70
N LYS A 239 -3.48 -12.78 -6.65
CA LYS A 239 -2.96 -12.47 -8.01
C LYS A 239 -2.09 -11.22 -8.03
N TYR A 240 -2.40 -10.24 -7.18
CA TYR A 240 -1.80 -8.92 -7.21
C TYR A 240 -1.33 -8.43 -5.82
N PRO A 241 -0.46 -9.18 -5.11
CA PRO A 241 0.03 -8.79 -3.78
C PRO A 241 0.75 -7.44 -3.74
N VAL A 242 1.26 -6.96 -4.88
CA VAL A 242 1.90 -5.63 -5.01
C VAL A 242 0.95 -4.48 -4.64
N LEU A 243 -0.37 -4.71 -4.72
CA LEU A 243 -1.39 -3.71 -4.40
C LEU A 243 -1.51 -3.42 -2.90
N THR A 244 -0.81 -4.14 -2.02
CA THR A 244 -0.87 -3.94 -0.56
C THR A 244 0.45 -3.44 0.05
N PHE A 245 1.42 -3.05 -0.79
CA PHE A 245 2.76 -2.62 -0.39
C PHE A 245 2.81 -1.46 0.62
N ALA A 246 1.83 -0.57 0.55
CA ALA A 246 1.72 0.63 1.38
C ALA A 246 0.46 0.60 2.26
N SER A 247 -0.04 -0.59 2.60
CA SER A 247 -1.18 -0.77 3.49
C SER A 247 -0.99 -0.08 4.84
N GLY A 248 0.19 -0.20 5.48
CA GLY A 248 0.48 0.44 6.77
C GLY A 248 0.27 1.98 6.75
N PRO A 249 1.06 2.73 5.96
CA PRO A 249 0.90 4.20 5.89
C PRO A 249 -0.51 4.64 5.44
N THR A 250 -1.12 3.94 4.49
CA THR A 250 -2.48 4.29 4.03
C THR A 250 -3.54 4.03 5.10
N ASN A 251 -3.42 2.95 5.84
CA ASN A 251 -4.26 2.65 6.99
C ASN A 251 -4.13 3.75 8.05
N SER A 252 -2.91 4.14 8.42
CA SER A 252 -2.68 5.23 9.38
C SER A 252 -3.32 6.54 8.90
N MET A 253 -3.16 6.89 7.62
CA MET A 253 -3.78 8.08 7.03
C MET A 253 -5.31 8.03 7.06
N ARG A 254 -5.91 6.89 6.70
CA ARG A 254 -7.37 6.70 6.71
C ARG A 254 -7.95 6.80 8.12
N GLY A 255 -7.30 6.16 9.09
CA GLY A 255 -7.69 6.27 10.49
C GLY A 255 -7.49 7.67 11.05
N ALA A 256 -6.38 8.33 10.71
CA ALA A 256 -6.13 9.72 11.09
C ALA A 256 -7.21 10.67 10.55
N ALA A 257 -7.58 10.53 9.28
CA ALA A 257 -8.64 11.32 8.64
C ALA A 257 -9.97 11.17 9.40
N ALA A 258 -10.39 9.93 9.65
CA ALA A 258 -11.65 9.63 10.31
C ALA A 258 -11.67 10.09 11.78
N LEU A 259 -10.60 9.84 12.52
CA LEU A 259 -10.50 10.24 13.94
C LEU A 259 -10.32 11.75 14.12
N GLY A 260 -9.61 12.39 13.19
CA GLY A 260 -9.34 13.83 13.20
C GLY A 260 -10.47 14.67 12.60
N GLY A 261 -11.36 14.06 11.82
CA GLY A 261 -12.43 14.78 11.09
C GLY A 261 -11.90 15.71 10.01
N VAL A 262 -10.81 15.30 9.34
CA VAL A 262 -10.11 16.10 8.33
C VAL A 262 -9.96 15.31 7.04
N ASP A 263 -10.54 15.84 5.97
CA ASP A 263 -10.48 15.23 4.63
C ASP A 263 -9.29 15.72 3.81
N ASP A 264 -8.88 16.98 3.98
CA ASP A 264 -7.75 17.59 3.27
C ASP A 264 -6.73 18.13 4.29
N GLY A 265 -5.53 17.58 4.29
CA GLY A 265 -4.51 17.92 5.28
C GLY A 265 -3.27 17.05 5.21
N LEU A 266 -2.40 17.20 6.20
CA LEU A 266 -1.25 16.32 6.38
C LEU A 266 -1.51 15.32 7.50
N VAL A 267 -0.91 14.15 7.38
CA VAL A 267 -0.83 13.16 8.45
C VAL A 267 0.64 12.89 8.72
N VAL A 268 0.99 12.76 10.00
CA VAL A 268 2.26 12.17 10.42
C VAL A 268 1.97 11.03 11.39
N ASP A 269 2.39 9.83 11.03
CA ASP A 269 2.39 8.67 11.91
C ASP A 269 3.79 8.51 12.50
N VAL A 270 3.94 8.82 13.79
CA VAL A 270 5.22 8.68 14.49
C VAL A 270 5.20 7.35 15.24
N GLY A 271 5.93 6.37 14.71
CA GLY A 271 6.09 5.05 15.32
C GLY A 271 7.26 4.97 16.31
N GLY A 272 7.72 3.74 16.56
CA GLY A 272 8.91 3.48 17.38
C GLY A 272 10.24 3.70 16.66
N THR A 273 10.25 3.66 15.32
CA THR A 273 11.46 3.70 14.48
C THR A 273 11.45 4.83 13.47
N THR A 274 10.28 5.15 12.92
CA THR A 274 10.11 6.05 11.78
C THR A 274 8.93 6.99 12.02
N ALA A 275 8.96 8.12 11.31
CA ALA A 275 7.83 9.02 11.17
C ALA A 275 7.47 9.07 9.69
N ASP A 276 6.23 8.69 9.38
CA ASP A 276 5.71 8.56 8.03
C ASP A 276 4.71 9.69 7.77
N PHE A 277 5.06 10.57 6.83
CA PHE A 277 4.24 11.70 6.43
C PHE A 277 3.46 11.35 5.18
N GLY A 278 2.21 11.79 5.12
CA GLY A 278 1.39 11.74 3.91
C GLY A 278 0.44 12.93 3.83
N ALA A 279 -0.13 13.13 2.66
CA ALA A 279 -1.19 14.11 2.44
C ALA A 279 -2.52 13.40 2.19
N LEU A 280 -3.60 13.99 2.69
CA LEU A 280 -4.97 13.57 2.44
C LEU A 280 -5.60 14.47 1.37
N VAL A 281 -6.39 13.84 0.48
CA VAL A 281 -7.29 14.50 -0.45
C VAL A 281 -8.64 13.78 -0.36
N SER A 282 -9.70 14.50 0.00
CA SER A 282 -11.03 13.92 0.22
C SER A 282 -11.03 12.72 1.19
N GLY A 283 -10.21 12.78 2.23
CA GLY A 283 -10.04 11.74 3.25
C GLY A 283 -9.19 10.55 2.79
N TYR A 284 -8.71 10.53 1.55
CA TYR A 284 -7.89 9.44 0.99
C TYR A 284 -6.42 9.84 0.85
N PRO A 285 -5.48 8.90 0.97
CA PRO A 285 -4.06 9.16 0.70
C PRO A 285 -3.86 9.74 -0.71
N ARG A 286 -3.16 10.88 -0.78
CA ARG A 286 -2.68 11.45 -2.03
C ARG A 286 -1.73 10.45 -2.69
N GLN A 287 -1.95 10.16 -3.97
CA GLN A 287 -1.08 9.28 -4.71
C GLN A 287 0.16 10.03 -5.22
N ALA A 288 1.27 9.29 -5.37
CA ALA A 288 2.46 9.83 -6.00
C ALA A 288 2.21 10.08 -7.49
N ASN A 289 2.51 11.30 -7.95
CA ASN A 289 2.39 11.70 -9.37
C ASN A 289 3.62 11.31 -10.21
N ALA A 290 4.62 10.69 -9.61
CA ALA A 290 5.88 10.32 -10.24
C ALA A 290 6.19 8.84 -10.00
N ALA A 291 7.18 8.33 -10.73
CA ALA A 291 7.69 6.99 -10.49
C ALA A 291 8.20 6.85 -9.05
N VAL A 292 7.82 5.75 -8.41
CA VAL A 292 8.16 5.40 -7.04
C VAL A 292 9.13 4.23 -7.02
N GLU A 293 10.03 4.20 -6.05
CA GLU A 293 10.99 3.11 -5.90
C GLU A 293 10.55 2.15 -4.79
N VAL A 294 10.49 0.86 -5.12
CA VAL A 294 10.26 -0.20 -4.13
C VAL A 294 11.42 -1.18 -4.18
N GLY A 295 12.10 -1.36 -3.06
CA GLY A 295 13.30 -2.21 -3.00
C GLY A 295 14.41 -1.74 -3.96
N GLY A 296 14.43 -0.46 -4.34
CA GLY A 296 15.35 0.11 -5.34
C GLY A 296 14.91 -0.09 -6.79
N VAL A 297 13.73 -0.65 -7.04
CA VAL A 297 13.16 -0.81 -8.38
C VAL A 297 12.22 0.35 -8.67
N ARG A 298 12.49 1.08 -9.76
CA ARG A 298 11.63 2.16 -10.24
C ARG A 298 10.36 1.60 -10.87
N THR A 299 9.21 2.02 -10.38
CA THR A 299 7.88 1.53 -10.76
C THR A 299 6.91 2.70 -10.96
N LEU A 300 5.76 2.42 -11.57
CA LEU A 300 4.72 3.42 -11.85
C LEU A 300 3.32 2.83 -11.61
N PHE A 301 3.15 2.15 -10.49
CA PHE A 301 1.84 1.80 -9.93
C PHE A 301 1.52 2.69 -8.74
N GLN A 302 0.24 2.74 -8.39
CA GLN A 302 -0.32 3.76 -7.50
C GLN A 302 0.04 3.47 -6.04
N LEU A 303 1.16 4.06 -5.59
CA LEU A 303 1.53 4.14 -4.18
C LEU A 303 1.10 5.50 -3.61
N PRO A 304 0.83 5.57 -2.30
CA PRO A 304 0.63 6.86 -1.64
C PRO A 304 1.94 7.64 -1.66
N ASP A 305 1.84 8.95 -1.77
CA ASP A 305 2.99 9.84 -1.64
C ASP A 305 3.37 9.95 -0.15
N VAL A 306 4.32 9.10 0.25
CA VAL A 306 4.78 8.97 1.63
C VAL A 306 6.23 9.41 1.74
N LEU A 307 6.49 10.29 2.71
CA LEU A 307 7.83 10.64 3.13
C LEU A 307 8.12 9.99 4.48
N SER A 308 9.08 9.07 4.51
CA SER A 308 9.56 8.45 5.74
C SER A 308 10.85 9.11 6.21
N ILE A 309 10.91 9.45 7.50
CA ILE A 309 12.17 9.85 8.17
C ILE A 309 12.48 8.89 9.32
N GLY A 310 13.77 8.65 9.57
CA GLY A 310 14.25 7.76 10.65
C GLY A 310 14.14 8.40 12.04
N LEU A 311 12.93 8.76 12.45
CA LEU A 311 12.62 9.38 13.72
C LEU A 311 11.38 8.72 14.34
N GLY A 312 11.52 8.10 15.50
CA GLY A 312 10.41 7.57 16.27
C GLY A 312 10.74 7.55 17.76
N GLY A 313 9.84 7.04 18.59
CA GLY A 313 10.02 7.00 20.05
C GLY A 313 11.32 6.31 20.49
N GLY A 314 11.73 5.25 19.78
CA GLY A 314 12.97 4.51 20.05
C GLY A 314 14.21 5.02 19.33
N SER A 315 14.14 6.15 18.61
CA SER A 315 15.32 6.75 17.98
C SER A 315 16.37 7.08 19.03
N ARG A 316 17.59 6.61 18.79
CA ARG A 316 18.71 6.78 19.73
C ARG A 316 19.19 8.22 19.73
N ILE A 317 19.48 8.73 20.92
CA ILE A 317 20.08 10.05 21.11
C ILE A 317 21.60 9.89 20.99
N HIS A 318 22.18 10.58 20.01
CA HIS A 318 23.63 10.72 19.86
C HIS A 318 24.03 12.14 20.24
N THR A 319 25.04 12.27 21.09
CA THR A 319 25.61 13.57 21.49
C THR A 319 26.89 13.83 20.69
N ASP A 320 27.20 15.11 20.45
CA ASP A 320 28.45 15.59 19.82
C ASP A 320 28.72 15.12 18.37
N PRO A 321 27.94 15.59 17.36
CA PRO A 321 26.84 16.54 17.46
C PRO A 321 25.51 15.88 17.86
N LEU A 322 24.56 16.66 18.37
CA LEU A 322 23.21 16.18 18.65
C LEU A 322 22.57 15.63 17.36
N ARG A 323 22.18 14.35 17.40
CA ARG A 323 21.48 13.66 16.31
C ARG A 323 20.52 12.63 16.89
N LEU A 324 19.36 12.50 16.28
CA LEU A 324 18.36 11.48 16.60
C LEU A 324 18.28 10.45 15.48
N GLY A 325 18.46 9.17 15.81
CA GLY A 325 18.47 8.11 14.81
C GLY A 325 19.59 8.26 13.77
N PRO A 326 19.53 7.58 12.61
CA PRO A 326 18.40 6.77 12.14
C PRO A 326 18.33 5.40 12.83
N ASP A 327 19.33 5.03 13.64
CA ASP A 327 19.28 3.82 14.46
C ASP A 327 18.27 3.97 15.61
N SER A 328 17.49 2.90 15.82
CA SER A 328 16.44 2.83 16.84
C SER A 328 16.54 1.50 17.59
N VAL A 329 16.12 1.51 18.85
CA VAL A 329 15.94 0.28 19.65
C VAL A 329 14.69 -0.51 19.22
N GLY A 330 13.77 0.13 18.48
CA GLY A 330 12.57 -0.50 17.91
C GLY A 330 11.74 -1.26 18.96
N GLN A 331 11.43 -2.53 18.69
CA GLN A 331 10.72 -3.43 19.61
C GLN A 331 11.40 -3.59 20.98
N ARG A 332 12.71 -3.31 21.10
CA ARG A 332 13.46 -3.43 22.35
C ARG A 332 13.37 -2.18 23.23
N LEU A 333 12.54 -1.20 22.87
CA LEU A 333 12.33 0.04 23.63
C LEU A 333 12.07 -0.24 25.11
N VAL A 334 11.12 -1.12 25.41
CA VAL A 334 10.69 -1.46 26.78
C VAL A 334 11.76 -2.18 27.61
N THR A 335 12.88 -2.57 27.00
CA THR A 335 14.01 -3.23 27.68
C THR A 335 15.32 -2.45 27.63
N GLU A 336 15.53 -1.62 26.60
CA GLU A 336 16.79 -0.92 26.36
C GLU A 336 16.75 0.57 26.72
N ALA A 337 15.57 1.21 26.72
CA ALA A 337 15.45 2.64 27.03
C ALA A 337 15.67 2.94 28.53
N LEU A 338 16.19 4.13 28.84
CA LEU A 338 16.57 4.51 30.21
C LEU A 338 15.38 4.50 31.17
N ALA A 339 14.24 5.01 30.74
CA ALA A 339 13.02 5.10 31.54
C ALA A 339 12.45 3.72 31.94
N PHE A 340 12.85 2.66 31.21
CA PHE A 340 12.49 1.26 31.47
C PHE A 340 13.61 0.49 32.21
N GLY A 341 14.66 1.17 32.66
CA GLY A 341 15.80 0.56 33.35
C GLY A 341 16.90 0.02 32.44
N GLY A 342 16.84 0.33 31.14
CA GLY A 342 17.89 0.03 30.18
C GLY A 342 19.06 1.03 30.21
N ALA A 343 19.87 1.04 29.16
CA ALA A 343 21.12 1.82 29.09
C ALA A 343 21.20 2.75 27.87
N VAL A 344 20.18 2.75 27.01
CA VAL A 344 20.19 3.47 25.73
C VAL A 344 19.28 4.70 25.84
N PRO A 345 19.79 5.93 25.70
CA PRO A 345 18.95 7.13 25.68
C PRO A 345 18.16 7.20 24.35
N THR A 346 16.85 7.42 24.47
CA THR A 346 15.90 7.45 23.35
C THR A 346 15.03 8.70 23.36
N LEU A 347 14.34 8.99 22.25
CA LEU A 347 13.39 10.10 22.18
C LEU A 347 12.25 9.97 23.21
N THR A 348 11.77 8.74 23.48
CA THR A 348 10.81 8.46 24.55
C THR A 348 11.36 8.85 25.92
N ASP A 349 12.65 8.62 26.19
CA ASP A 349 13.28 9.02 27.45
C ASP A 349 13.25 10.54 27.66
N ALA A 350 13.50 11.32 26.60
CA ALA A 350 13.42 12.77 26.65
C ALA A 350 12.00 13.29 26.94
N ALA A 351 10.99 12.65 26.35
CA ALA A 351 9.59 13.00 26.60
C ALA A 351 9.15 12.65 28.04
N ILE A 352 9.62 11.52 28.59
CA ILE A 352 9.32 11.15 29.98
C ILE A 352 10.08 12.07 30.96
N ALA A 353 11.34 12.41 30.67
CA ALA A 353 12.17 13.28 31.52
C ALA A 353 11.57 14.70 31.67
N THR A 354 10.96 15.22 30.60
CA THR A 354 10.28 16.55 30.61
C THR A 354 8.83 16.50 31.11
N GLY A 355 8.28 15.30 31.34
CA GLY A 355 6.88 15.11 31.71
C GLY A 355 5.89 15.27 30.56
N LEU A 356 6.37 15.40 29.32
CA LEU A 356 5.55 15.45 28.11
C LEU A 356 4.83 14.11 27.85
N LEU A 357 5.44 13.01 28.26
CA LEU A 357 4.89 11.66 28.15
C LEU A 357 4.87 10.96 29.52
N GLN A 358 3.78 10.28 29.82
CA GLN A 358 3.65 9.41 30.98
C GLN A 358 3.36 7.98 30.51
N VAL A 359 4.19 7.03 30.95
CA VAL A 359 4.03 5.60 30.63
C VAL A 359 4.08 4.80 31.93
N ASP A 360 3.09 3.95 32.14
CA ASP A 360 3.04 3.10 33.33
C ASP A 360 4.27 2.19 33.43
N GLY A 361 4.79 2.04 34.65
CA GLY A 361 5.98 1.21 34.91
C GLY A 361 7.31 1.86 34.54
N THR A 362 7.33 3.12 34.09
CA THR A 362 8.55 3.87 33.81
C THR A 362 8.95 4.82 34.94
N SER A 363 10.21 5.24 34.96
CA SER A 363 10.72 6.30 35.82
C SER A 363 11.40 7.39 35.00
N PRO A 364 11.20 8.69 35.30
CA PRO A 364 11.86 9.76 34.57
C PRO A 364 13.40 9.63 34.62
N PRO A 365 14.07 9.49 33.47
CA PRO A 365 15.53 9.38 33.44
C PRO A 365 16.18 10.75 33.66
N ASP A 366 17.40 10.76 34.20
CA ASP A 366 18.22 11.97 34.27
C ASP A 366 18.84 12.25 32.89
N LEU A 367 18.14 13.07 32.10
CA LEU A 367 18.54 13.47 30.75
C LEU A 367 18.59 14.99 30.65
N ALA A 368 19.77 15.56 30.95
CA ALA A 368 19.96 17.01 31.05
C ALA A 368 19.63 17.81 29.77
N ASN A 369 19.70 17.17 28.60
CA ASN A 369 19.42 17.78 27.29
C ASN A 369 18.05 17.36 26.71
N ALA A 370 17.11 16.90 27.56
CA ALA A 370 15.81 16.40 27.10
C ALA A 370 15.00 17.44 26.30
N GLU A 371 14.97 18.71 26.72
CA GLU A 371 14.28 19.78 25.99
C GLU A 371 14.91 20.03 24.61
N GLU A 372 16.24 20.11 24.53
CA GLU A 372 16.98 20.27 23.26
C GLU A 372 16.71 19.10 22.29
N VAL A 373 16.63 17.88 22.81
CA VAL A 373 16.27 16.68 22.05
C VAL A 373 14.86 16.80 21.45
N LEU A 374 13.88 17.24 22.25
CA LEU A 374 12.50 17.40 21.79
C LEU A 374 12.37 18.52 20.75
N GLU A 375 13.06 19.64 20.95
CA GLU A 375 13.12 20.72 19.96
C GLU A 375 13.74 20.24 18.64
N TYR A 376 14.79 19.43 18.71
CA TYR A 376 15.42 18.84 17.53
C TYR A 376 14.48 17.88 16.80
N ALA A 377 13.75 17.02 17.53
CA ALA A 377 12.74 16.13 16.96
C ALA A 377 11.59 16.92 16.29
N ALA A 378 11.08 17.94 16.98
CA ALA A 378 10.03 18.81 16.46
C ALA A 378 10.47 19.51 15.16
N LYS A 379 11.73 19.97 15.09
CA LYS A 379 12.28 20.55 13.88
C LYS A 379 12.36 19.55 12.73
N MET A 380 12.85 18.34 12.99
CA MET A 380 12.88 17.28 11.97
C MET A 380 11.48 16.97 11.42
N ILE A 381 10.46 16.98 12.29
CA ILE A 381 9.07 16.76 11.91
C ILE A 381 8.52 17.94 11.10
N ALA A 382 8.80 19.18 11.51
CA ALA A 382 8.39 20.37 10.77
C ALA A 382 9.01 20.40 9.36
N ASP A 383 10.29 20.07 9.23
CA ASP A 383 10.98 19.96 7.94
C ASP A 383 10.37 18.83 7.08
N GLY A 384 9.96 17.71 7.70
CA GLY A 384 9.24 16.62 7.03
C GLY A 384 7.86 17.04 6.52
N ALA A 385 7.09 17.73 7.36
CA ALA A 385 5.78 18.25 7.01
C ALA A 385 5.86 19.26 5.85
N ASP A 386 6.83 20.19 5.90
CA ASP A 386 7.04 21.18 4.82
C ASP A 386 7.35 20.52 3.49
N ARG A 387 8.20 19.49 3.48
CA ARG A 387 8.54 18.70 2.27
C ARG A 387 7.35 17.96 1.66
N MET A 388 6.32 17.65 2.45
CA MET A 388 5.11 16.95 1.97
C MET A 388 4.09 17.90 1.33
N LYS A 389 4.19 19.20 1.62
CA LYS A 389 3.30 20.22 1.06
C LYS A 389 3.62 20.49 -0.41
N LEU A 390 2.57 20.73 -1.20
CA LEU A 390 2.68 21.14 -2.61
C LEU A 390 2.58 22.65 -2.80
N SER A 391 2.18 23.38 -1.76
CA SER A 391 2.00 24.83 -1.82
C SER A 391 2.35 25.47 -0.48
N SER A 392 2.47 26.80 -0.47
CA SER A 392 2.69 27.57 0.74
C SER A 392 1.42 27.75 1.59
N LEU A 393 0.26 27.23 1.16
CA LEU A 393 -0.97 27.33 1.93
C LEU A 393 -0.84 26.59 3.26
N GLU A 394 -1.44 27.14 4.31
CA GLU A 394 -1.50 26.47 5.60
C GLU A 394 -2.55 25.35 5.56
N VAL A 395 -2.23 24.21 6.16
CA VAL A 395 -3.09 23.02 6.20
C VAL A 395 -3.10 22.42 7.60
N PRO A 396 -4.18 21.75 8.03
CA PRO A 396 -4.17 21.00 9.29
C PRO A 396 -3.20 19.82 9.21
N LEU A 397 -2.63 19.43 10.35
CA LEU A 397 -1.79 18.24 10.48
C LEU A 397 -2.35 17.32 11.57
N ILE A 398 -2.58 16.06 11.23
CA ILE A 398 -3.04 15.04 12.18
C ILE A 398 -1.83 14.22 12.60
N ALA A 399 -1.54 14.22 13.90
CA ALA A 399 -0.44 13.46 14.49
C ALA A 399 -0.98 12.19 15.16
N VAL A 400 -0.57 11.04 14.62
CA VAL A 400 -0.97 9.70 15.07
C VAL A 400 0.26 8.85 15.41
N GLY A 401 0.03 7.64 15.91
CA GLY A 401 1.09 6.75 16.36
C GLY A 401 1.54 7.01 17.80
N GLY A 402 2.24 6.03 18.40
CA GLY A 402 2.69 6.11 19.79
C GLY A 402 3.73 7.20 20.06
N GLY A 403 4.37 7.72 19.02
CA GLY A 403 5.36 8.80 19.06
C GLY A 403 4.79 10.20 18.79
N ALA A 404 3.47 10.36 18.68
CA ALA A 404 2.83 11.64 18.33
C ALA A 404 3.16 12.79 19.31
N PHE A 405 3.68 12.48 20.51
CA PHE A 405 4.21 13.46 21.45
C PHE A 405 5.39 14.27 20.89
N ALA A 406 6.13 13.74 19.91
CA ALA A 406 7.29 14.41 19.33
C ALA A 406 6.91 15.56 18.37
N VAL A 407 5.65 15.62 17.95
CA VAL A 407 5.12 16.66 17.07
C VAL A 407 4.90 17.93 17.89
N SER A 408 5.38 19.08 17.42
CA SER A 408 5.12 20.39 18.06
C SER A 408 3.69 20.85 17.79
N ASP A 409 3.05 21.55 18.73
CA ASP A 409 1.71 22.15 18.54
C ASP A 409 1.72 23.32 17.55
N ALA A 410 2.87 23.97 17.38
CA ALA A 410 3.05 25.09 16.48
C ALA A 410 4.16 24.78 15.48
N MET A 411 3.81 24.80 14.19
CA MET A 411 4.73 24.61 13.07
C MET A 411 4.38 25.61 11.97
N ALA A 412 5.41 26.13 11.29
CA ALA A 412 5.20 27.04 10.18
C ALA A 412 4.43 26.33 9.05
N GLY A 413 3.41 26.98 8.49
CA GLY A 413 2.64 26.41 7.40
C GLY A 413 1.61 25.34 7.82
N ILE A 414 1.38 25.15 9.12
CA ILE A 414 0.36 24.25 9.66
C ILE A 414 -0.67 25.09 10.43
N THR A 415 -1.97 24.96 10.13
CA THR A 415 -3.03 25.74 10.79
C THR A 415 -3.27 25.28 12.22
N GLU A 416 -3.26 23.97 12.42
CA GLU A 416 -3.47 23.31 13.71
C GLU A 416 -2.88 21.90 13.69
N VAL A 417 -2.51 21.39 14.87
CA VAL A 417 -2.06 20.02 15.07
C VAL A 417 -3.09 19.25 15.86
N ILE A 418 -3.70 18.26 15.21
CA ILE A 418 -4.78 17.45 15.76
C ILE A 418 -4.18 16.14 16.27
N ARG A 419 -4.40 15.82 17.55
CA ARG A 419 -4.02 14.53 18.15
C ARG A 419 -5.27 13.79 18.59
N PRO A 420 -5.85 12.94 17.74
CA PRO A 420 -7.10 12.29 18.06
C PRO A 420 -6.96 11.29 19.21
N ILE A 421 -8.06 11.09 19.94
CA ILE A 421 -8.20 9.97 20.87
C ILE A 421 -8.04 8.66 20.08
N GLN A 422 -7.33 7.68 20.65
CA GLN A 422 -6.98 6.40 19.98
C GLN A 422 -6.10 6.56 18.72
N GLY A 423 -5.49 7.73 18.50
CA GLY A 423 -4.57 7.97 17.39
C GLY A 423 -3.37 7.03 17.37
N ASP A 424 -3.05 6.38 18.49
CA ASP A 424 -1.99 5.37 18.55
C ASP A 424 -2.35 4.06 17.86
N THR A 425 -3.63 3.81 17.54
CA THR A 425 -4.16 2.64 16.80
C THR A 425 -4.88 3.07 15.51
N ALA A 426 -4.55 4.26 14.99
CA ALA A 426 -5.16 4.81 13.78
C ALA A 426 -5.02 3.88 12.58
N ASN A 427 -3.91 3.15 12.44
CA ASN A 427 -3.73 2.13 11.41
C ASN A 427 -4.83 1.05 11.43
N ALA A 428 -5.04 0.38 12.55
CA ALA A 428 -6.05 -0.67 12.67
C ALA A 428 -7.48 -0.12 12.46
N ILE A 429 -7.75 1.09 12.93
CA ILE A 429 -9.02 1.79 12.70
C ILE A 429 -9.21 2.09 11.21
N GLY A 430 -8.19 2.63 10.55
CA GLY A 430 -8.21 2.90 9.11
C GLY A 430 -8.40 1.64 8.27
N ALA A 431 -7.79 0.51 8.68
CA ALA A 431 -8.04 -0.78 8.06
C ALA A 431 -9.50 -1.21 8.18
N ALA A 432 -10.10 -1.08 9.37
CA ALA A 432 -11.51 -1.42 9.59
C ALA A 432 -12.48 -0.50 8.81
N LEU A 433 -12.11 0.75 8.58
CA LEU A 433 -12.89 1.76 7.86
C LEU A 433 -12.72 1.71 6.34
N ALA A 434 -11.79 0.90 5.82
CA ALA A 434 -11.56 0.80 4.39
C ALA A 434 -12.85 0.44 3.63
N GLU A 435 -13.05 1.12 2.51
CA GLU A 435 -14.21 0.99 1.63
C GLU A 435 -13.85 0.22 0.37
N VAL A 436 -14.82 -0.33 -0.35
CA VAL A 436 -14.59 -0.96 -1.64
C VAL A 436 -14.37 0.14 -2.67
N SER A 437 -13.43 -0.05 -3.60
CA SER A 437 -13.18 0.92 -4.68
C SER A 437 -13.26 0.29 -6.05
N GLY A 438 -13.65 1.09 -7.04
CA GLY A 438 -13.47 0.77 -8.45
C GLY A 438 -12.62 1.85 -9.12
N VAL A 439 -11.68 1.43 -9.96
CA VAL A 439 -10.74 2.35 -10.63
C VAL A 439 -10.70 2.06 -12.11
N ILE A 440 -11.00 3.08 -12.91
CA ILE A 440 -10.86 3.03 -14.36
C ILE A 440 -9.80 4.04 -14.76
N ASP A 441 -8.91 3.62 -15.64
CA ASP A 441 -7.87 4.45 -16.25
C ASP A 441 -7.72 3.97 -17.71
N ARG A 442 -8.38 4.66 -18.63
CA ARG A 442 -8.46 4.26 -20.03
C ARG A 442 -8.45 5.47 -20.96
N VAL A 443 -8.05 5.22 -22.20
CA VAL A 443 -8.20 6.19 -23.29
C VAL A 443 -9.57 6.01 -23.93
N PHE A 444 -10.31 7.10 -24.04
CA PHE A 444 -11.59 7.18 -24.73
C PHE A 444 -11.40 7.95 -26.04
N HIS A 445 -12.02 7.45 -27.11
CA HIS A 445 -11.95 8.01 -28.46
C HIS A 445 -13.34 8.27 -29.00
N ASP A 446 -13.45 9.21 -29.94
CA ASP A 446 -14.65 9.49 -30.73
C ASP A 446 -15.90 9.83 -29.88
N MET A 447 -15.67 10.36 -28.68
CA MET A 447 -16.71 10.82 -27.75
C MET A 447 -16.27 12.11 -27.04
N GLY A 448 -17.23 13.02 -26.82
CA GLY A 448 -16.96 14.29 -26.13
C GLY A 448 -16.68 14.10 -24.63
N HIS A 449 -16.12 15.13 -24.00
CA HIS A 449 -15.73 15.17 -22.57
C HIS A 449 -16.76 14.53 -21.63
N ASP A 450 -17.98 15.08 -21.60
CA ASP A 450 -19.01 14.66 -20.64
C ASP A 450 -19.40 13.18 -20.82
N ALA A 451 -19.44 12.70 -22.07
CA ALA A 451 -19.80 11.32 -22.39
C ALA A 451 -18.69 10.34 -21.92
N ALA A 452 -17.44 10.71 -22.15
CA ALA A 452 -16.30 9.91 -21.75
C ALA A 452 -16.15 9.85 -20.21
N VAL A 453 -16.33 10.98 -19.52
CA VAL A 453 -16.31 11.03 -18.05
C VAL A 453 -17.46 10.17 -17.48
N SER A 454 -18.66 10.31 -18.03
CA SER A 454 -19.82 9.54 -17.59
C SER A 454 -19.62 8.03 -17.78
N GLU A 455 -19.04 7.62 -18.91
CA GLU A 455 -18.74 6.22 -19.19
C GLU A 455 -17.65 5.68 -18.25
N ALA A 456 -16.59 6.45 -17.99
CA ALA A 456 -15.56 6.07 -17.04
C ALA A 456 -16.11 5.91 -15.61
N ILE A 457 -17.00 6.81 -15.16
CA ILE A 457 -17.70 6.69 -13.87
C ILE A 457 -18.57 5.44 -13.84
N ARG A 458 -19.33 5.16 -14.90
CA ARG A 458 -20.16 3.95 -14.98
C ARG A 458 -19.31 2.68 -14.84
N LEU A 459 -18.23 2.58 -15.61
CA LEU A 459 -17.31 1.44 -15.56
C LEU A 459 -16.64 1.28 -14.19
N ALA A 460 -16.25 2.40 -13.55
CA ALA A 460 -15.65 2.37 -12.21
C ALA A 460 -16.67 1.94 -11.16
N THR A 461 -17.92 2.38 -11.29
CA THR A 461 -19.02 1.95 -10.42
C THR A 461 -19.30 0.46 -10.57
N GLU A 462 -19.33 -0.06 -11.80
CA GLU A 462 -19.49 -1.49 -12.06
C GLU A 462 -18.37 -2.33 -11.46
N ASP A 463 -17.13 -1.85 -11.56
CA ASP A 463 -15.95 -2.49 -10.96
C ASP A 463 -16.04 -2.52 -9.42
N ALA A 464 -16.46 -1.41 -8.80
CA ALA A 464 -16.67 -1.32 -7.36
C ALA A 464 -17.78 -2.26 -6.88
N VAL A 465 -18.92 -2.30 -7.58
CA VAL A 465 -20.04 -3.19 -7.25
C VAL A 465 -19.68 -4.65 -7.45
N ALA A 466 -18.97 -4.99 -8.52
CA ALA A 466 -18.43 -6.35 -8.72
C ALA A 466 -17.46 -6.76 -7.59
N SER A 467 -16.77 -5.77 -7.02
CA SER A 467 -15.91 -5.93 -5.84
C SER A 467 -16.66 -5.87 -4.51
N GLY A 468 -17.99 -5.78 -4.50
CA GLY A 468 -18.85 -5.87 -3.32
C GLY A 468 -19.24 -4.54 -2.66
N ALA A 469 -19.09 -3.41 -3.35
CA ALA A 469 -19.62 -2.12 -2.90
C ALA A 469 -21.15 -2.10 -2.96
N ASP A 470 -21.80 -1.42 -2.01
CA ASP A 470 -23.23 -1.12 -2.08
C ASP A 470 -23.51 -0.18 -3.28
N PRO A 471 -24.30 -0.62 -4.29
CA PRO A 471 -24.52 0.15 -5.52
C PRO A 471 -25.26 1.49 -5.29
N THR A 472 -25.91 1.67 -4.13
CA THR A 472 -26.66 2.90 -3.82
C THR A 472 -25.82 3.97 -3.11
N MET A 473 -24.63 3.60 -2.66
CA MET A 473 -23.75 4.43 -1.82
C MET A 473 -22.36 4.63 -2.46
N VAL A 474 -22.24 4.41 -3.77
CA VAL A 474 -20.99 4.66 -4.50
C VAL A 474 -20.82 6.15 -4.78
N GLU A 475 -19.66 6.69 -4.38
CA GLU A 475 -19.30 8.09 -4.55
C GLU A 475 -18.03 8.23 -5.41
N VAL A 476 -17.96 9.31 -6.18
CA VAL A 476 -16.78 9.64 -7.00
C VAL A 476 -15.79 10.41 -6.15
N ILE A 477 -14.59 9.85 -5.97
CA ILE A 477 -13.51 10.47 -5.18
C ILE A 477 -12.60 11.32 -6.04
N GLU A 478 -12.33 10.86 -7.26
CA GLU A 478 -11.35 11.48 -8.13
C GLU A 478 -11.72 11.28 -9.59
N VAL A 479 -11.62 12.37 -10.37
CA VAL A 479 -11.72 12.35 -11.83
C VAL A 479 -10.53 13.13 -12.39
N GLU A 480 -9.69 12.45 -13.14
CA GLU A 480 -8.58 13.04 -13.88
C GLU A 480 -8.89 12.94 -15.37
N ASP A 481 -8.91 14.09 -16.07
CA ASP A 481 -9.04 14.14 -17.52
C ASP A 481 -7.76 14.72 -18.13
N LEU A 482 -7.09 13.90 -18.94
CA LEU A 482 -5.89 14.26 -19.67
C LEU A 482 -6.16 14.20 -21.18
N PRO A 483 -6.44 15.34 -21.83
CA PRO A 483 -6.57 15.41 -23.27
C PRO A 483 -5.29 14.95 -23.98
N LEU A 484 -5.42 14.01 -24.91
CA LEU A 484 -4.30 13.49 -25.69
C LEU A 484 -4.25 14.20 -27.03
N ALA A 485 -3.77 15.45 -27.02
CA ALA A 485 -3.80 16.34 -28.18
C ALA A 485 -3.04 15.81 -29.43
N TYR A 486 -2.16 14.84 -29.25
CA TYR A 486 -1.41 14.18 -30.33
C TYR A 486 -2.15 12.98 -30.94
N LEU A 487 -3.33 12.63 -30.43
CA LEU A 487 -4.15 11.53 -30.93
C LEU A 487 -5.37 12.04 -31.71
N PRO A 488 -5.76 11.35 -32.79
CA PRO A 488 -6.99 11.66 -33.52
C PRO A 488 -8.24 11.30 -32.69
N GLY A 489 -9.38 11.90 -33.04
CA GLY A 489 -10.69 11.52 -32.48
C GLY A 489 -11.02 12.11 -31.10
N ASP A 490 -10.50 13.30 -30.77
CA ASP A 490 -10.68 13.94 -29.44
C ASP A 490 -10.31 13.00 -28.28
N ALA A 491 -9.25 12.22 -28.49
CA ALA A 491 -8.85 11.19 -27.55
C ALA A 491 -8.45 11.80 -26.21
N ARG A 492 -8.91 11.16 -25.14
CA ARG A 492 -8.66 11.61 -23.78
C ARG A 492 -8.43 10.41 -22.89
N ARG A 493 -7.40 10.49 -22.05
CA ARG A 493 -7.23 9.53 -20.98
C ARG A 493 -8.06 10.02 -19.81
N ILE A 494 -9.08 9.25 -19.45
CA ILE A 494 -9.89 9.54 -18.27
C ILE A 494 -9.59 8.49 -17.23
N ARG A 495 -9.32 9.00 -16.04
CA ARG A 495 -9.16 8.21 -14.85
C ARG A 495 -10.24 8.58 -13.85
N VAL A 496 -10.95 7.57 -13.35
CA VAL A 496 -11.98 7.74 -12.33
C VAL A 496 -11.70 6.75 -11.20
N ARG A 497 -11.78 7.24 -9.98
CA ARG A 497 -11.85 6.41 -8.78
C ARG A 497 -13.17 6.67 -8.07
N VAL A 498 -13.88 5.60 -7.79
CA VAL A 498 -15.08 5.61 -6.96
C VAL A 498 -14.88 4.72 -5.74
N VAL A 499 -15.60 5.01 -4.67
CA VAL A 499 -15.60 4.21 -3.44
C VAL A 499 -17.03 4.02 -2.92
N GLY A 500 -17.25 2.95 -2.17
CA GLY A 500 -18.50 2.76 -1.46
C GLY A 500 -18.36 1.74 -0.34
N PRO A 501 -19.27 1.77 0.66
CA PRO A 501 -19.25 0.85 1.77
C PRO A 501 -19.47 -0.58 1.30
N LEU A 502 -18.94 -1.53 2.07
CA LEU A 502 -19.17 -2.95 1.82
C LEU A 502 -20.66 -3.28 1.97
N GLU A 503 -21.25 -3.96 0.98
CA GLU A 503 -22.65 -4.37 1.05
C GLU A 503 -22.89 -5.31 2.25
N SER A 504 -23.93 -5.00 3.04
CA SER A 504 -24.34 -5.83 4.17
C SER A 504 -24.96 -7.15 3.69
N LEU A 505 -24.55 -8.28 4.28
CA LEU A 505 -25.17 -9.58 3.99
C LEU A 505 -26.63 -9.68 4.49
N HIS A 506 -27.09 -8.73 5.31
CA HIS A 506 -28.43 -8.75 5.90
C HIS A 506 -29.50 -7.98 5.09
N SER A 507 -29.14 -7.31 4.00
CA SER A 507 -30.09 -6.53 3.17
C SER A 507 -30.78 -7.31 2.04
N SER A 508 -30.42 -8.57 1.79
CA SER A 508 -30.93 -9.36 0.65
C SER A 508 -32.14 -10.26 0.93
N ASN A 509 -32.82 -10.09 2.08
CA ASN A 509 -34.09 -10.77 2.40
C ASN A 509 -35.26 -9.78 2.56
N GLY A 510 -35.43 -8.87 1.60
CA GLY A 510 -36.57 -7.95 1.50
C GLY A 510 -37.51 -8.32 0.37
#